data_AF-A0A5Q0M6Z2-F1
#
_entry.id   AF-A0A5Q0M6Z2-F1
#
_cell.length_a   1.000
_cell.length_b   1.000
_cell.length_c   1.000
_cell.angle_alpha   90.00
_cell.angle_beta   90.00
_cell.angle_gamma   90.00
#
_symmetry.space_group_name_H-M   'P 1'
#
loop_
_entity.id
_entity.type
_entity.pdbx_description
1 polymer ?
#
loop_
_entity_poly.entity_id
_entity_poly.type
_entity_poly.pdbx_seq_one_letter_code
_entity_poly.pdbx_strand_id
1 'polypeptide(L)'
;MNTITRTPLPLPTERDKAFLLQGKIHGSLHTRITIEREIFRRTCAALLAAGYELRVYEGGDWACERTTDPVLLENSMMSTDEDWLKVYKPGQHISIGWVYFVYGNTGWDVINDQTTNLEEALKPVAEYIDQIAEWF
;
A
#
# COMPACT_ATOMS: atom_id res chain seq x y z
N MET A 1 -6.50 -28.21 0.55
CA MET A 1 -5.85 -27.21 -0.33
C MET A 1 -6.96 -26.35 -0.90
N ASN A 2 -7.19 -25.16 -0.34
CA ASN A 2 -8.27 -24.27 -0.80
C ASN A 2 -7.64 -23.25 -1.75
N THR A 3 -7.82 -23.44 -3.06
CA THR A 3 -7.46 -22.47 -4.09
C THR A 3 -8.46 -21.32 -4.00
N ILE A 4 -8.13 -20.30 -3.20
CA ILE A 4 -8.81 -19.02 -3.25
C ILE A 4 -8.50 -18.44 -4.64
N THR A 5 -9.48 -18.40 -5.51
CA THR A 5 -9.40 -17.68 -6.79
C THR A 5 -9.15 -16.21 -6.47
N ARG A 6 -7.90 -15.76 -6.67
CA ARG A 6 -7.42 -14.41 -6.42
C ARG A 6 -8.01 -13.47 -7.47
N THR A 7 -9.09 -12.76 -7.14
CA THR A 7 -9.59 -11.68 -7.99
C THR A 7 -8.57 -10.54 -8.00
N PRO A 8 -8.19 -10.00 -9.17
CA PRO A 8 -7.34 -8.82 -9.26
C PRO A 8 -7.95 -7.66 -8.45
N LEU A 9 -7.10 -6.85 -7.80
CA LEU A 9 -7.57 -5.64 -7.15
C LEU A 9 -8.29 -4.76 -8.19
N PRO A 10 -9.52 -4.30 -7.92
CA PRO A 10 -10.29 -3.57 -8.90
C PRO A 10 -9.59 -2.24 -9.21
N LEU A 11 -9.47 -1.92 -10.50
CA LEU A 11 -9.05 -0.60 -10.94
C LEU A 11 -10.07 0.48 -10.50
N PRO A 12 -9.64 1.71 -10.25
CA PRO A 12 -10.50 2.78 -9.77
C PRO A 12 -11.53 3.17 -10.83
N THR A 13 -12.72 3.53 -10.35
CA THR A 13 -13.91 3.77 -11.16
C THR A 13 -14.05 5.25 -11.55
N GLU A 14 -14.95 5.56 -12.50
CA GLU A 14 -15.31 6.96 -12.82
C GLU A 14 -15.87 7.72 -11.60
N ARG A 15 -16.46 7.02 -10.64
CA ARG A 15 -16.91 7.63 -9.38
C ARG A 15 -15.72 8.03 -8.51
N ASP A 16 -14.70 7.17 -8.43
CA ASP A 16 -13.46 7.47 -7.71
C ASP A 16 -12.74 8.65 -8.36
N LYS A 17 -12.67 8.68 -9.69
CA LYS A 17 -12.16 9.80 -10.48
C LYS A 17 -12.86 11.12 -10.13
N ALA A 18 -14.20 11.13 -10.14
CA ALA A 18 -14.97 12.34 -9.83
C ALA A 18 -14.68 12.87 -8.42
N PHE A 19 -14.61 11.98 -7.42
CA PHE A 19 -14.28 12.34 -6.04
C PHE A 19 -12.85 12.91 -5.92
N LEU A 20 -11.86 12.23 -6.51
CA LEU A 20 -10.46 12.65 -6.47
C LEU A 20 -10.24 13.98 -7.19
N LEU A 21 -10.86 14.19 -8.36
CA LEU A 21 -10.79 15.45 -9.11
C LEU A 21 -11.44 16.61 -8.36
N GLN A 22 -12.60 16.39 -7.73
CA GLN A 22 -13.23 17.41 -6.88
C GLN A 22 -12.33 17.79 -5.71
N GLY A 23 -11.64 16.80 -5.12
CA GLY A 23 -10.66 17.00 -4.07
C GLY A 23 -9.41 17.78 -4.50
N LYS A 24 -8.90 17.51 -5.71
CA LYS A 24 -7.76 18.21 -6.32
C LYS A 24 -8.03 19.68 -6.57
N ILE A 25 -9.21 20.03 -7.08
CA ILE A 25 -9.61 21.44 -7.32
C ILE A 25 -9.46 22.27 -6.04
N HIS A 26 -9.64 21.65 -4.88
CA HIS A 26 -9.52 22.30 -3.57
C HIS A 26 -8.15 22.08 -2.89
N GLY A 27 -7.21 21.36 -3.53
CA GLY A 27 -5.90 21.03 -2.96
C GLY A 27 -6.00 20.32 -1.61
N SER A 28 -7.03 19.49 -1.41
CA SER A 28 -7.40 19.07 -0.06
C SER A 28 -6.44 18.00 0.48
N LEU A 29 -5.86 18.24 1.65
CA LEU A 29 -5.10 17.27 2.44
C LEU A 29 -5.83 15.92 2.58
N HIS A 30 -7.16 15.99 2.71
CA HIS A 30 -8.03 14.82 2.81
C HIS A 30 -7.95 13.92 1.57
N THR A 31 -7.91 14.50 0.37
CA THR A 31 -7.76 13.75 -0.88
C THR A 31 -6.43 13.04 -0.95
N ARG A 32 -5.34 13.73 -0.57
CA ARG A 32 -4.01 13.12 -0.51
C ARG A 32 -4.02 11.93 0.45
N ILE A 33 -4.38 12.14 1.71
CA ILE A 33 -4.44 11.08 2.73
C ILE A 33 -5.31 9.90 2.26
N THR A 34 -6.41 10.16 1.56
CA THR A 34 -7.27 9.11 1.02
C THR A 34 -6.54 8.24 -0.01
N ILE A 35 -5.82 8.86 -0.95
CA ILE A 35 -5.02 8.13 -1.95
C ILE A 35 -3.86 7.40 -1.28
N GLU A 36 -3.13 8.06 -0.38
CA GLU A 36 -2.00 7.49 0.37
C GLU A 36 -2.40 6.20 1.12
N ARG A 37 -3.52 6.25 1.85
CA ARG A 37 -4.08 5.08 2.54
C ARG A 37 -4.53 3.99 1.56
N GLU A 38 -5.11 4.38 0.43
CA GLU A 38 -5.58 3.41 -0.56
C GLU A 38 -4.43 2.68 -1.25
N ILE A 39 -3.33 3.37 -1.58
CA ILE A 39 -2.11 2.75 -2.10
C ILE A 39 -1.57 1.74 -1.07
N PHE A 40 -1.45 2.12 0.21
CA PHE A 40 -1.00 1.20 1.25
C PHE A 40 -1.88 -0.03 1.40
N ARG A 41 -3.22 0.14 1.42
CA ARG A 41 -4.19 -0.97 1.47
C ARG A 41 -3.99 -1.92 0.30
N ARG A 42 -3.81 -1.40 -0.91
CA ARG A 42 -3.59 -2.19 -2.12
C ARG A 42 -2.26 -2.92 -2.07
N THR A 43 -1.20 -2.30 -1.58
CA THR A 43 0.09 -2.97 -1.33
C THR A 43 -0.08 -4.14 -0.36
N CYS A 44 -0.74 -3.93 0.78
CA CYS A 44 -1.03 -4.99 1.74
C CYS A 44 -1.83 -6.11 1.10
N ALA A 45 -2.93 -5.79 0.42
CA ALA A 45 -3.79 -6.78 -0.22
C ALA A 45 -3.06 -7.59 -1.29
N ALA A 46 -2.21 -6.96 -2.09
CA ALA A 46 -1.44 -7.64 -3.14
C ALA A 46 -0.39 -8.60 -2.55
N LEU A 47 0.33 -8.18 -1.51
CA LEU A 47 1.33 -9.03 -0.84
C LEU A 47 0.69 -10.16 -0.02
N LEU A 48 -0.42 -9.89 0.67
CA LEU A 48 -1.22 -10.90 1.37
C LEU A 48 -1.79 -11.92 0.37
N ALA A 49 -2.31 -11.43 -0.76
CA ALA A 49 -2.78 -12.30 -1.84
C ALA A 49 -1.64 -13.20 -2.33
N ALA A 50 -0.41 -12.69 -2.49
CA ALA A 50 0.76 -13.48 -2.86
C ALA A 50 1.19 -14.53 -1.80
N GLY A 51 0.61 -14.49 -0.59
CA GLY A 51 0.83 -15.46 0.48
C GLY A 51 1.91 -15.05 1.48
N TYR A 52 2.23 -13.76 1.55
CA TYR A 52 3.19 -13.22 2.51
C TYR A 52 2.55 -12.86 3.85
N GLU A 53 3.39 -12.78 4.88
CA GLU A 53 3.07 -12.14 6.16
C GLU A 53 3.75 -10.77 6.20
N LEU A 54 3.12 -9.81 6.89
CA LEU A 54 3.52 -8.41 6.85
C LEU A 54 3.72 -7.84 8.25
N ARG A 55 4.56 -6.81 8.36
CA ARG A 55 4.78 -6.05 9.60
C ARG A 55 5.18 -4.62 9.28
N VAL A 56 4.65 -3.65 10.01
CA VAL A 56 4.97 -2.23 9.82
C VAL A 56 6.08 -1.82 10.79
N TYR A 57 7.12 -1.17 10.25
CA TYR A 57 8.23 -0.58 10.99
C TYR A 57 8.25 0.93 10.75
N GLU A 58 8.21 1.73 11.81
CA GLU A 58 8.07 3.20 11.75
C GLU A 58 9.41 3.93 11.89
N GLY A 59 10.52 3.29 11.52
CA GLY A 59 11.87 3.89 11.54
C GLY A 59 12.59 3.78 12.88
N GLY A 60 11.86 3.62 13.99
CA GLY A 60 12.43 3.40 15.33
C GLY A 60 11.94 2.13 16.03
N ASP A 61 10.66 1.77 15.83
CA ASP A 61 10.03 0.61 16.46
C ASP A 61 9.05 -0.09 15.51
N TRP A 62 8.48 -1.19 15.96
CA TRP A 62 7.44 -1.92 15.26
C TRP A 62 6.06 -1.40 15.65
N ALA A 63 5.34 -0.84 14.68
CA ALA A 63 3.97 -0.36 14.90
C ALA A 63 2.98 -1.51 15.15
N CYS A 64 3.33 -2.73 14.72
CA CYS A 64 2.55 -3.93 14.97
C CYS A 64 3.38 -5.21 15.06
N GLU A 65 2.75 -6.28 15.54
CA GLU A 65 3.24 -7.65 15.35
C GLU A 65 3.03 -8.14 13.92
N ARG A 66 3.83 -9.13 13.54
CA ARG A 66 3.71 -9.77 12.22
C ARG A 66 2.33 -10.38 12.05
N THR A 67 1.66 -10.07 10.95
CA THR A 67 0.25 -10.37 10.76
C THR A 67 -0.12 -10.62 9.30
N THR A 68 -1.28 -11.24 9.10
CA THR A 68 -2.02 -11.29 7.83
C THR A 68 -3.34 -10.52 7.88
N ASP A 69 -3.61 -9.81 8.99
CA ASP A 69 -4.80 -9.00 9.20
C ASP A 69 -4.63 -7.63 8.51
N PRO A 70 -5.37 -7.35 7.43
CA PRO A 70 -5.26 -6.08 6.71
C PRO A 70 -5.75 -4.89 7.54
N VAL A 71 -6.69 -5.08 8.47
CA VAL A 71 -7.20 -4.00 9.33
C VAL A 71 -6.14 -3.57 10.33
N LEU A 72 -5.42 -4.54 10.91
CA LEU A 72 -4.33 -4.26 11.82
C LEU A 72 -3.20 -3.50 11.10
N LEU A 73 -2.83 -3.91 9.89
CA LEU A 73 -1.82 -3.23 9.08
C LEU A 73 -2.23 -1.79 8.77
N GLU A 74 -3.47 -1.56 8.35
CA GLU A 74 -3.96 -0.22 8.03
C GLU A 74 -4.04 0.69 9.28
N ASN A 75 -4.33 0.14 10.46
CA ASN A 75 -4.30 0.92 11.70
C ASN A 75 -2.89 1.21 12.20
N SER A 76 -1.88 0.54 11.65
CA SER A 76 -0.48 0.67 12.06
C SER A 76 0.32 1.64 11.16
N MET A 77 -0.26 2.11 10.06
CA MET A 77 0.41 3.03 9.14
C MET A 77 0.26 4.49 9.58
N MET A 78 1.14 5.36 9.09
CA MET A 78 1.08 6.82 9.27
C MET A 78 1.09 7.27 10.74
N SER A 79 1.75 6.52 11.63
CA SER A 79 2.10 7.02 12.98
C SER A 79 3.22 8.06 12.93
N THR A 80 4.05 8.00 11.89
CA THR A 80 5.12 8.94 11.56
C THR A 80 5.00 9.39 10.09
N ASP A 81 5.97 10.17 9.60
CA ASP A 81 6.00 10.63 8.20
C ASP A 81 6.46 9.52 7.22
N GLU A 82 6.89 8.36 7.71
CA GLU A 82 7.38 7.27 6.87
C GLU A 82 7.20 5.89 7.48
N ASP A 83 6.95 4.88 6.64
CA ASP A 83 6.79 3.49 7.07
C ASP A 83 7.56 2.52 6.18
N TRP A 84 8.11 1.47 6.78
CA TRP A 84 8.55 0.28 6.05
C TRP A 84 7.59 -0.87 6.30
N LEU A 85 6.91 -1.31 5.24
CA LEU A 85 6.18 -2.56 5.25
C LEU A 85 7.15 -3.71 4.98
N LYS A 86 7.55 -4.43 6.03
CA LYS A 86 8.43 -5.59 5.94
C LYS A 86 7.65 -6.82 5.51
N VAL A 87 8.17 -7.53 4.53
CA VAL A 87 7.54 -8.71 3.92
C VAL A 87 8.27 -9.98 4.34
N TYR A 88 7.51 -11.00 4.73
CA TYR A 88 8.01 -12.29 5.19
C TYR A 88 7.35 -13.43 4.43
N LYS A 89 8.11 -14.49 4.16
CA LYS A 89 7.50 -15.78 3.81
C LYS A 89 6.96 -16.44 5.09
N PRO A 90 5.85 -17.18 5.02
CA PRO A 90 5.33 -17.94 6.16
C PRO A 90 6.43 -18.81 6.78
N GLY A 91 6.56 -18.73 8.11
CA GLY A 91 7.57 -19.46 8.87
C GLY A 91 9.01 -18.93 8.79
N GLN A 92 9.28 -17.85 8.04
CA GLN A 92 10.59 -17.21 8.05
C GLN A 92 10.65 -16.08 9.08
N HIS A 93 11.78 -15.98 9.78
CA HIS A 93 12.02 -14.92 10.79
C HIS A 93 12.69 -13.66 10.21
N ILE A 94 13.33 -13.80 9.04
CA ILE A 94 14.01 -12.71 8.35
C ILE A 94 13.09 -12.21 7.23
N SER A 95 12.98 -10.90 7.11
CA SER A 95 12.24 -10.27 6.02
C SER A 95 12.92 -10.55 4.69
N ILE A 96 12.12 -10.87 3.67
CA ILE A 96 12.61 -11.12 2.31
C ILE A 96 12.61 -9.86 1.44
N GLY A 97 12.09 -8.74 1.95
CA GLY A 97 11.87 -7.54 1.18
C GLY A 97 11.04 -6.50 1.94
N TRP A 98 10.96 -5.31 1.39
CA TRP A 98 10.22 -4.20 2.00
C TRP A 98 9.64 -3.27 0.95
N VAL A 99 8.60 -2.55 1.34
CA VAL A 99 8.06 -1.39 0.62
C VAL A 99 8.18 -0.19 1.55
N TYR A 100 8.78 0.89 1.06
CA TYR A 100 9.03 2.12 1.81
C TYR A 100 8.02 3.19 1.41
N PHE A 101 7.29 3.67 2.40
CA PHE A 101 6.27 4.67 2.27
C PHE A 101 6.76 6.00 2.84
N VAL A 102 6.57 7.09 2.11
CA VAL A 102 6.82 8.45 2.62
C VAL A 102 5.55 9.28 2.43
N TYR A 103 4.97 9.70 3.55
CA TYR A 103 3.71 10.45 3.57
C TYR A 103 3.94 11.93 3.39
N GLY A 104 3.02 12.61 2.68
CA GLY A 104 3.14 14.04 2.44
C GLY A 104 4.31 14.45 1.55
N ASN A 105 4.97 13.49 0.89
CA ASN A 105 5.91 13.77 -0.19
C ASN A 105 5.19 14.47 -1.36
N THR A 106 5.96 15.07 -2.27
CA THR A 106 5.42 15.83 -3.40
C THR A 106 4.56 14.92 -4.28
N GLY A 107 3.25 15.17 -4.34
CA GLY A 107 2.30 14.35 -5.09
C GLY A 107 1.32 13.60 -4.20
N TRP A 108 0.86 12.45 -4.68
CA TRP A 108 -0.12 11.58 -4.01
C TRP A 108 0.36 10.12 -3.92
N ASP A 109 1.45 9.77 -4.59
CA ASP A 109 2.09 8.46 -4.45
C ASP A 109 2.93 8.43 -3.18
N VAL A 110 2.77 7.35 -2.41
CA VAL A 110 3.48 7.11 -1.16
C VAL A 110 4.59 6.11 -1.31
N ILE A 111 4.58 5.25 -2.32
CA ILE A 111 5.64 4.25 -2.51
C ILE A 111 6.86 4.98 -3.01
N ASN A 112 7.84 5.18 -2.13
CA ASN A 112 9.07 5.87 -2.47
C ASN A 112 10.12 4.89 -3.04
N ASP A 113 10.20 3.69 -2.48
CA ASP A 113 11.10 2.64 -2.93
C ASP A 113 10.60 1.25 -2.49
N GLN A 114 11.09 0.20 -3.13
CA GLN A 114 10.80 -1.18 -2.77
C GLN A 114 11.91 -2.14 -3.18
N THR A 115 11.99 -3.29 -2.52
CA THR A 115 12.84 -4.38 -2.99
C THR A 115 12.29 -5.03 -4.26
N THR A 116 13.11 -5.17 -5.29
CA THR A 116 12.72 -5.61 -6.65
C THR A 116 12.08 -7.00 -6.73
N ASN A 117 12.36 -7.88 -5.76
CA ASN A 117 11.74 -9.21 -5.68
C ASN A 117 10.24 -9.19 -5.37
N LEU A 118 9.65 -8.01 -5.11
CA LEU A 118 8.22 -7.82 -4.89
C LEU A 118 7.48 -7.29 -6.13
N GLU A 119 8.18 -6.94 -7.21
CA GLU A 119 7.59 -6.30 -8.40
C GLU A 119 6.42 -7.09 -9.00
N GLU A 120 6.54 -8.42 -9.11
CA GLU A 120 5.46 -9.25 -9.63
C GLU A 120 4.20 -9.18 -8.76
N ALA A 121 4.37 -9.21 -7.43
CA ALA A 121 3.26 -9.10 -6.49
C ALA A 121 2.66 -7.69 -6.49
N LEU A 122 3.48 -6.66 -6.72
CA LEU A 122 3.07 -5.25 -6.64
C LEU A 122 2.64 -4.66 -7.98
N LYS A 123 2.73 -5.41 -9.07
CA LYS A 123 2.28 -4.99 -10.40
C LYS A 123 0.85 -4.40 -10.42
N PRO A 124 -0.17 -4.99 -9.75
CA PRO A 124 -1.51 -4.40 -9.72
C PRO A 124 -1.58 -3.05 -8.98
N VAL A 125 -0.63 -2.79 -8.07
CA VAL A 125 -0.53 -1.51 -7.35
C VAL A 125 0.13 -0.46 -8.23
N ALA A 126 1.17 -0.84 -8.98
CA ALA A 126 1.78 0.03 -9.98
C ALA A 126 0.77 0.45 -11.05
N GLU A 127 -0.01 -0.50 -11.59
CA GLU A 127 -1.08 -0.21 -12.56
C GLU A 127 -2.15 0.74 -11.99
N TYR A 128 -2.48 0.60 -10.70
CA TYR A 128 -3.39 1.50 -9.99
C TYR A 128 -2.83 2.92 -9.90
N ILE A 129 -1.56 3.06 -9.51
CA ILE A 129 -0.85 4.34 -9.41
C ILE A 129 -0.81 4.98 -10.80
N ASP A 130 -0.38 4.26 -11.83
CA ASP A 130 -0.32 4.76 -13.21
C ASP A 130 -1.68 5.29 -13.69
N GLN A 131 -2.77 4.55 -13.43
CA GLN A 131 -4.11 4.99 -13.83
C GLN A 131 -4.57 6.24 -13.09
N ILE A 132 -4.26 6.36 -11.80
CA ILE A 132 -4.55 7.59 -11.05
C ILE A 132 -3.71 8.73 -11.59
N ALA A 133 -2.45 8.50 -11.94
CA ALA A 133 -1.56 9.53 -12.51
C ALA A 133 -2.13 10.16 -13.78
N GLU A 134 -2.82 9.39 -14.63
CA GLU A 134 -3.51 9.92 -15.81
C GLU A 134 -4.62 10.94 -15.48
N TRP A 135 -5.11 10.97 -14.24
CA TRP A 135 -6.13 11.92 -13.80
C TRP A 135 -5.54 13.23 -13.30
N PHE A 136 -4.21 13.32 -13.14
CA PHE A 136 -3.54 14.49 -12.56
C PHE A 136 -2.59 15.20 -13.50
#